data_AF-A0A9C9G4E1-F1
#
_entry.id   AF-A0A9C9G4E1-F1
#
_cell.length_a   1.000
_cell.length_b   1.000
_cell.length_c   1.000
_cell.angle_alpha   90.00
_cell.angle_beta   90.00
_cell.angle_gamma   90.00
#
_symmetry.space_group_name_H-M   'P 1'
#
loop_
_entity.id
_entity.type
_entity.pdbx_description
1 polymer ?
#
loop_
_entity_poly.entity_id
_entity_poly.type
_entity_poly.pdbx_seq_one_letter_code
_entity_poly.pdbx_strand_id
1 'polypeptide(L)'
;MRSADTAVHIGEDETKVFLLLTGRQLYIVTNSIIDTSYSNSRIVVDRYDAIPVKQYLDKKTAQINRFDPHYLAQFVKGYRATVYMGYWPSWAKTGLQEARFDLIGFTRIYTDYIQCQAKSEILTATGE
;
A
#
# COMPACT_ATOMS: atom_id res chain seq x y z
N MET A 1 -7.22 -6.23 -4.83
CA MET A 1 -7.88 -4.92 -4.60
C MET A 1 -6.88 -3.80 -4.84
N ARG A 2 -7.25 -2.76 -5.60
CA ARG A 2 -6.40 -1.60 -5.90
C ARG A 2 -7.07 -0.33 -5.38
N SER A 3 -6.31 0.58 -4.77
CA SER A 3 -6.81 1.91 -4.40
C SER A 3 -6.97 2.83 -5.62
N ALA A 4 -7.60 3.98 -5.42
CA ALA A 4 -7.44 5.11 -6.33
C ALA A 4 -5.97 5.59 -6.34
N ASP A 5 -5.60 6.30 -7.41
CA ASP A 5 -4.31 7.00 -7.48
C ASP A 5 -4.35 8.19 -6.53
N THR A 6 -3.24 8.43 -5.83
CA THR A 6 -3.01 9.65 -5.07
C THR A 6 -1.82 10.39 -5.67
N ALA A 7 -1.99 11.68 -5.90
CA ALA A 7 -0.94 12.57 -6.36
C ALA A 7 -0.01 12.95 -5.20
N VAL A 8 1.29 12.88 -5.43
CA VAL A 8 2.33 13.24 -4.47
C VAL A 8 3.31 14.19 -5.12
N HIS A 9 3.49 15.36 -4.52
CA HIS A 9 4.46 16.34 -4.99
C HIS A 9 5.86 16.00 -4.47
N ILE A 10 6.82 15.74 -5.37
CA ILE A 10 8.15 15.20 -5.05
C ILE A 10 9.30 16.19 -5.28
N GLY A 11 9.00 17.49 -5.36
CA GLY A 11 9.96 18.50 -5.78
C GLY A 11 9.26 19.44 -6.75
N GLU A 12 9.80 19.61 -7.95
CA GLU A 12 9.13 20.37 -9.02
C GLU A 12 8.06 19.52 -9.75
N ASP A 13 8.08 18.21 -9.58
CA ASP A 13 7.20 17.26 -10.24
C ASP A 13 6.13 16.66 -9.30
N GLU A 14 5.14 16.03 -9.92
CA GLU A 14 4.15 15.18 -9.26
C GLU A 14 4.35 13.72 -9.68
N THR A 15 4.16 12.80 -8.74
CA THR A 15 4.07 11.37 -9.01
C THR A 15 2.75 10.80 -8.52
N LYS A 16 2.27 9.75 -9.19
CA LYS A 16 1.08 9.01 -8.77
C LYS A 16 1.50 7.80 -7.97
N VAL A 17 0.82 7.57 -6.85
CA VAL A 17 1.02 6.41 -5.98
C VAL A 17 -0.31 5.70 -5.80
N PHE A 18 -0.31 4.37 -5.84
CA PHE A 18 -1.47 3.57 -5.47
C PHE A 18 -1.07 2.36 -4.65
N LEU A 19 -2.04 1.85 -3.89
CA LEU A 19 -1.92 0.62 -3.12
C LEU A 19 -2.55 -0.54 -3.88
N LEU A 20 -1.90 -1.69 -3.86
CA LEU A 20 -2.43 -2.93 -4.41
C LEU A 20 -2.32 -4.04 -3.37
N LEU A 21 -3.46 -4.55 -2.90
CA LEU A 21 -3.55 -5.70 -2.01
C LEU A 21 -3.92 -6.95 -2.82
N THR A 22 -3.09 -7.99 -2.72
CA THR A 22 -3.35 -9.31 -3.31
C THR A 22 -3.02 -10.40 -2.29
N GLY A 23 -4.02 -11.20 -1.93
CA GLY A 23 -3.94 -12.13 -0.82
C GLY A 23 -3.43 -11.44 0.45
N ARG A 24 -2.23 -11.82 0.89
CA ARG A 24 -1.54 -11.26 2.07
C ARG A 24 -0.33 -10.40 1.71
N GLN A 25 -0.32 -9.79 0.54
CA GLN A 25 0.76 -8.92 0.07
C GLN A 25 0.18 -7.55 -0.26
N LEU A 26 0.74 -6.52 0.37
CA LEU A 26 0.43 -5.13 0.05
C LEU A 26 1.59 -4.52 -0.72
N TYR A 27 1.26 -3.92 -1.86
CA TYR A 27 2.19 -3.22 -2.73
C TYR A 27 1.93 -1.73 -2.70
N ILE A 28 3.01 -0.96 -2.69
CA ILE A 28 2.99 0.48 -2.90
C ILE A 28 3.65 0.71 -4.26
N VAL A 29 2.87 1.15 -5.23
CA VAL A 29 3.32 1.34 -6.62
C VAL A 29 3.32 2.82 -6.94
N THR A 30 4.42 3.31 -7.54
CA THR A 30 4.61 4.72 -7.89
C THR A 30 5.09 4.90 -9.31
N ASN A 31 4.86 6.07 -9.91
CA ASN A 31 5.42 6.42 -11.22
C ASN A 31 6.88 6.92 -11.14
N SER A 32 7.34 7.35 -9.96
CA SER A 32 8.70 7.82 -9.71
C SER A 32 9.58 6.75 -9.08
N ILE A 33 10.91 6.90 -9.22
CA ILE A 33 11.89 6.02 -8.58
C ILE A 33 11.84 6.25 -7.06
N ILE A 34 11.75 5.16 -6.31
CA ILE A 34 11.83 5.16 -4.85
C ILE A 34 13.28 5.35 -4.44
N ASP A 35 13.52 6.31 -3.55
CA ASP A 35 14.83 6.48 -2.92
C ASP A 35 14.90 5.62 -1.66
N THR A 36 15.64 4.52 -1.75
CA THR A 36 15.82 3.54 -0.66
C THR A 36 16.84 3.98 0.39
N SER A 37 17.52 5.12 0.21
CA SER A 37 18.39 5.70 1.25
C SER A 37 17.60 6.16 2.48
N TYR A 38 16.30 6.42 2.32
CA TYR A 38 15.38 6.72 3.42
C TYR A 38 14.92 5.45 4.15
N SER A 39 15.62 5.09 5.23
CA SER A 39 15.41 3.86 6.00
C SER A 39 14.10 3.80 6.81
N ASN A 40 13.37 4.92 6.94
CA ASN A 40 12.16 5.04 7.77
C ASN A 40 10.85 5.10 6.96
N SER A 41 10.86 4.61 5.72
CA SER A 41 9.67 4.44 4.89
C SER A 41 8.63 3.55 5.58
N ARG A 42 7.36 3.97 5.60
CA ARG A 42 6.31 3.35 6.42
C ARG A 42 4.90 3.67 5.92
N ILE A 43 3.93 2.88 6.35
CA ILE A 43 2.50 3.19 6.28
C ILE A 43 1.99 3.46 7.70
N VAL A 44 1.16 4.49 7.87
CA VAL A 44 0.43 4.74 9.12
C VAL A 44 -1.05 4.78 8.79
N VAL A 45 -1.85 3.99 9.50
CA VAL A 45 -3.31 4.08 9.42
C VAL A 45 -3.81 4.90 10.60
N ASP A 46 -4.44 6.04 10.34
CA ASP A 46 -4.90 7.00 11.37
C ASP A 46 -3.88 7.24 12.49
N ARG A 47 -4.09 6.62 13.67
CA ARG A 47 -3.24 6.70 14.86
C ARG A 47 -2.70 5.34 15.31
N TYR A 48 -2.80 4.31 14.46
CA TYR A 48 -2.23 2.99 14.73
C TYR A 48 -0.71 2.98 14.54
N ASP A 49 -0.08 1.89 14.98
CA ASP A 49 1.35 1.68 14.84
C ASP A 49 1.80 1.67 13.39
N ALA A 50 2.97 2.25 13.14
CA ALA A 50 3.56 2.31 11.81
C ALA A 50 3.90 0.91 11.27
N ILE A 51 3.52 0.67 10.02
CA ILE A 51 3.84 -0.53 9.26
C ILE A 51 5.11 -0.23 8.46
N PRO A 52 6.28 -0.81 8.82
CA PRO A 52 7.53 -0.47 8.16
C PRO A 52 7.60 -1.06 6.75
N VAL A 53 8.09 -0.27 5.79
CA VAL A 53 8.37 -0.72 4.43
C VAL A 53 9.83 -1.16 4.38
N LYS A 54 10.06 -2.47 4.24
CA LYS A 54 11.41 -3.07 4.31
C LYS A 54 11.86 -3.76 3.03
N GLN A 55 10.96 -3.92 2.06
CA GLN A 55 11.22 -4.68 0.85
C GLN A 55 10.78 -3.90 -0.38
N TYR A 56 11.57 -4.00 -1.43
CA TYR A 56 11.38 -3.33 -2.70
C TYR A 56 11.53 -4.37 -3.80
N LEU A 57 10.49 -4.54 -4.61
CA LEU A 57 10.52 -5.49 -5.74
C LEU A 57 11.33 -4.93 -6.90
N ASP A 58 11.18 -3.62 -7.14
CA ASP A 58 11.87 -2.89 -8.19
C ASP A 58 12.01 -1.41 -7.78
N LYS A 59 12.51 -0.58 -8.71
CA LYS A 59 12.74 0.85 -8.47
C LYS A 59 11.48 1.66 -8.18
N LYS A 60 10.29 1.15 -8.46
CA LYS A 60 8.98 1.83 -8.40
C LYS A 60 7.94 1.07 -7.58
N THR A 61 8.31 -0.07 -7.01
CA THR A 61 7.40 -0.94 -6.26
C THR A 61 8.02 -1.33 -4.93
N ALA A 62 7.39 -0.90 -3.84
CA ALA A 62 7.67 -1.41 -2.50
C ALA A 62 6.63 -2.47 -2.08
N GLN A 63 7.04 -3.38 -1.20
CA GLN A 63 6.23 -4.49 -0.76
C GLN A 63 6.23 -4.62 0.76
N ILE A 64 5.05 -4.89 1.32
CA ILE A 64 4.87 -5.41 2.67
C ILE A 64 4.44 -6.87 2.52
N ASN A 65 5.41 -7.77 2.72
CA ASN A 65 5.16 -9.20 2.76
C ASN A 65 4.48 -9.60 4.06
N ARG A 66 3.62 -10.63 3.97
CA ARG A 66 2.81 -11.12 5.10
C ARG A 66 2.09 -9.95 5.77
N PHE A 67 1.27 -9.25 5.00
CA PHE A 67 0.33 -8.28 5.51
C PHE A 67 -0.56 -8.99 6.53
N ASP A 68 -0.13 -8.91 7.78
CA ASP A 68 -0.60 -9.74 8.88
C ASP A 68 -2.02 -9.32 9.26
N PRO A 69 -2.86 -10.23 9.79
CA PRO A 69 -4.16 -9.88 10.37
C PRO A 69 -4.14 -8.64 11.26
N HIS A 70 -3.06 -8.38 12.00
CA HIS A 70 -2.91 -7.15 12.77
C HIS A 70 -2.94 -5.88 11.90
N TYR A 71 -2.13 -5.81 10.84
CA TYR A 71 -2.11 -4.65 9.92
C TYR A 71 -3.40 -4.54 9.11
N LEU A 72 -3.95 -5.67 8.69
CA LEU A 72 -5.24 -5.70 8.01
C LEU A 72 -6.36 -5.15 8.91
N ALA A 73 -6.35 -5.49 10.20
CA ALA A 73 -7.33 -4.96 11.15
C ALA A 73 -7.23 -3.43 11.28
N GLN A 74 -6.04 -2.84 11.16
CA GLN A 74 -5.90 -1.38 11.10
C GLN A 74 -6.62 -0.81 9.88
N PHE A 75 -6.46 -1.40 8.69
CA PHE A 75 -7.12 -0.94 7.46
C PHE A 75 -8.64 -1.12 7.50
N VAL A 76 -9.14 -2.20 8.12
CA VAL A 76 -10.59 -2.46 8.27
C VAL A 76 -11.25 -1.48 9.24
N LYS A 77 -10.54 -1.06 10.29
CA LYS A 77 -11.06 -0.17 11.33
C LYS A 77 -10.77 1.30 11.07
N GLY A 78 -9.77 1.58 10.23
CA GLY A 78 -9.28 2.92 9.98
C GLY A 78 -10.01 3.64 8.85
N TYR A 79 -9.78 4.94 8.76
CA TYR A 79 -10.37 5.82 7.77
C TYR A 79 -9.35 6.32 6.75
N ARG A 80 -8.07 6.44 7.14
CA ARG A 80 -7.02 6.92 6.25
C ARG A 80 -5.72 6.15 6.42
N ALA A 81 -5.17 5.69 5.31
CA ALA A 81 -3.80 5.18 5.23
C ALA A 81 -2.88 6.28 4.67
N THR A 82 -1.77 6.56 5.34
CA THR A 82 -0.74 7.49 4.86
C THR A 82 0.55 6.73 4.63
N VAL A 83 1.02 6.71 3.39
CA VAL A 83 2.34 6.21 3.02
C VAL A 83 3.35 7.35 3.13
N TYR A 84 4.44 7.10 3.83
CA TYR A 84 5.60 7.98 3.92
C TYR A 84 6.76 7.34 3.15
N MET A 85 7.17 7.95 2.05
CA MET A 85 8.21 7.37 1.18
C MET A 85 9.11 8.45 0.56
N GLY A 86 10.40 8.14 0.40
CA GLY A 86 11.38 8.97 -0.31
C GLY A 86 11.38 8.71 -1.82
N TYR A 87 11.68 9.73 -2.61
CA TYR A 87 11.70 9.67 -4.07
C TYR A 87 13.01 10.25 -4.63
N TRP A 88 13.46 9.68 -5.75
CA TRP A 88 14.63 10.19 -6.49
C TRP A 88 14.19 11.21 -7.55
N PRO A 89 14.94 12.32 -7.74
CA PRO A 89 16.15 12.69 -7.02
C PRO A 89 15.88 13.30 -5.64
N SER A 90 16.72 12.93 -4.66
CA SER A 90 16.53 13.33 -3.26
C SER A 90 16.88 14.78 -2.95
N TRP A 91 17.59 15.47 -3.86
CA TRP A 91 17.94 16.88 -3.70
C TRP A 91 16.72 17.81 -3.83
N ALA A 92 15.65 17.37 -4.50
CA ALA A 92 14.49 18.22 -4.78
C ALA A 92 13.57 18.43 -3.58
N LYS A 93 13.53 17.46 -2.65
CA LYS A 93 12.82 17.57 -1.36
C LYS A 93 13.54 16.76 -0.28
N THR A 94 13.87 17.42 0.82
CA THR A 94 14.43 16.75 2.00
C THR A 94 13.32 16.01 2.75
N GLY A 95 13.35 14.68 2.74
CA GLY A 95 12.49 13.85 3.58
C GLY A 95 11.44 13.02 2.85
N LEU A 96 10.73 12.20 3.62
CA LEU A 96 9.64 11.37 3.14
C LEU A 96 8.46 12.24 2.70
N GLN A 97 7.90 11.94 1.53
CA GLN A 97 6.66 12.53 1.06
C GLN A 97 5.46 11.67 1.46
N GLU A 98 4.31 12.32 1.60
CA GLU A 98 3.07 11.69 2.05
C GLU A 98 2.15 11.38 0.87
N ALA A 99 1.76 10.12 0.73
CA ALA A 99 0.66 9.67 -0.10
C ALA A 99 -0.52 9.28 0.81
N ARG A 100 -1.65 9.99 0.71
CA ARG A 100 -2.83 9.75 1.56
C ARG A 100 -3.91 9.01 0.78
N PHE A 101 -4.44 7.95 1.38
CA PHE A 101 -5.48 7.08 0.83
C PHE A 101 -6.68 7.05 1.76
N ASP A 102 -7.86 7.26 1.20
CA ASP A 102 -9.12 7.05 1.91
C ASP A 102 -9.42 5.54 1.99
N LEU A 103 -9.83 5.08 3.18
CA LEU A 103 -10.21 3.70 3.44
C LEU A 103 -11.74 3.52 3.51
N ILE A 104 -12.52 4.55 3.22
CA ILE A 104 -13.97 4.45 3.07
C ILE A 104 -14.30 3.37 2.04
N GLY A 105 -15.10 2.39 2.46
CA GLY A 105 -15.49 1.25 1.64
C GLY A 105 -14.48 0.09 1.60
N PHE A 106 -13.28 0.24 2.17
CA PHE A 106 -12.26 -0.83 2.19
C PHE A 106 -12.82 -2.14 2.76
N THR A 107 -13.46 -2.08 3.93
CA THR A 107 -14.02 -3.26 4.62
C THR A 107 -15.03 -4.02 3.77
N ARG A 108 -15.89 -3.30 3.04
CA ARG A 108 -16.87 -3.91 2.15
C ARG A 108 -16.17 -4.63 1.00
N ILE A 109 -15.31 -3.92 0.27
CA ILE A 109 -14.61 -4.48 -0.90
C ILE A 109 -13.70 -5.65 -0.47
N TYR A 110 -13.11 -5.59 0.72
CA TYR A 110 -12.25 -6.65 1.23
C TYR A 110 -13.06 -7.90 1.58
N THR A 111 -14.22 -7.72 2.20
CA THR A 111 -15.15 -8.83 2.46
C THR A 111 -15.58 -9.50 1.16
N ASP A 112 -15.98 -8.72 0.15
CA ASP A 112 -16.37 -9.23 -1.17
C ASP A 112 -15.20 -9.98 -1.84
N TYR A 113 -13.97 -9.47 -1.71
CA TYR A 113 -12.76 -10.11 -2.23
C TYR A 113 -12.50 -11.49 -1.58
N ILE A 114 -12.59 -11.59 -0.26
CA ILE A 114 -12.39 -12.86 0.46
C ILE A 114 -13.48 -13.87 0.13
N GLN A 115 -14.74 -13.44 0.03
CA GLN A 115 -15.84 -14.31 -0.39
C GLN A 115 -15.63 -14.85 -1.81
N CYS A 116 -15.15 -14.00 -2.72
CA CYS A 116 -14.83 -14.40 -4.09
C CYS A 116 -13.69 -15.42 -4.13
N GLN A 117 -12.63 -15.23 -3.34
CA GLN A 117 -11.53 -16.19 -3.26
C GLN A 117 -11.99 -17.55 -2.73
N ALA A 118 -12.74 -17.58 -1.63
CA ALA A 118 -13.26 -18.83 -1.07
C ALA A 118 -14.14 -19.60 -2.08
N LYS A 119 -14.96 -18.89 -2.87
CA LYS A 119 -15.79 -19.51 -3.92
C LYS A 119 -14.95 -20.09 -5.07
N SER A 120 -13.88 -19.39 -5.47
CA SER A 120 -12.96 -19.87 -6.51
C SER A 120 -12.23 -21.14 -6.08
N GLU A 121 -11.81 -21.22 -4.82
CA GLU A 121 -11.14 -22.40 -4.25
C GLU A 121 -12.09 -23.62 -4.22
N ILE A 122 -13.35 -23.42 -3.85
CA ILE A 122 -14.37 -24.49 -3.87
C ILE A 122 -14.62 -25.01 -5.29
N LEU A 123 -14.78 -24.11 -6.27
CA LEU A 123 -15.03 -24.50 -7.67
C LEU A 123 -13.86 -25.28 -8.28
N THR A 124 -12.63 -25.01 -7.83
CA THR A 124 -11.44 -25.74 -8.28
C THR A 124 -11.32 -27.11 -7.59
N ALA A 125 -11.87 -27.27 -6.39
CA ALA A 125 -11.85 -28.52 -5.61
C ALA A 125 -12.97 -29.51 -5.95
N THR A 126 -14.06 -29.06 -6.59
CA THR A 126 -15.19 -29.92 -7.01
C THR A 126 -15.24 -30.19 -8.51
N GLY A 127 -14.22 -29.76 -9.26
CA GLY A 127 -14.10 -29.94 -10.70
C GLY A 127 -13.00 -30.93 -11.07
N GLU A 128 -13.15 -32.20 -10.67
CA GLU A 128 -12.54 -33.38 -11.28
C GLU A 128 -13.63 -34.40 -11.59
#